data_AF-A0A1S2IRU5-F1
#
_entry.id   AF-A0A1S2IRU5-F1
#
_cell.length_a   1.000
_cell.length_b   1.000
_cell.length_c   1.000
_cell.angle_alpha   90.00
_cell.angle_beta   90.00
_cell.angle_gamma   90.00
#
_symmetry.space_group_name_H-M   'P 1'
#
loop_
_entity.id
_entity.type
_entity.pdbx_description
1 polymer ?
#
loop_
_entity_poly.entity_id
_entity_poly.type
_entity_poly.pdbx_seq_one_letter_code
_entity_poly.pdbx_strand_id
1 'polypeptide(L)'
;MTPRSLFRVLAVAELVTWTMLLVGMLLKYAAGLGDLPVRIGGSVHGFVFLAYLVVTTVVAVNQRWPFGATLLGWASAIVPYTTLPFEVGVARRGMLDGPWRRSASEGRRPGPLDRLLFLVVAHPFVAALVGVVLVAVVFAVLLTIGPPVPSR
;
A
#
# COMPACT_ATOMS: atom_id res chain seq x y z
N MET A 1 9.02 -13.61 -5.69
CA MET A 1 9.18 -12.42 -4.82
C MET A 1 8.94 -12.79 -3.37
N THR A 2 9.73 -12.27 -2.44
CA THR A 2 9.55 -12.41 -0.98
C THR A 2 8.63 -11.31 -0.44
N PRO A 3 8.02 -11.48 0.77
CA PRO A 3 7.26 -10.43 1.43
C PRO A 3 8.03 -9.11 1.53
N ARG A 4 9.31 -9.20 1.95
CA ARG A 4 10.22 -8.06 2.04
C ARG A 4 10.40 -7.33 0.72
N SER A 5 10.65 -8.07 -0.37
CA SER A 5 10.86 -7.44 -1.69
C SER A 5 9.60 -6.74 -2.20
N LEU A 6 8.42 -7.34 -2.01
CA LEU A 6 7.15 -6.74 -2.41
C LEU A 6 6.88 -5.47 -1.61
N PHE A 7 6.98 -5.56 -0.27
CA PHE A 7 6.75 -4.42 0.62
C PHE A 7 7.70 -3.25 0.30
N ARG A 8 8.98 -3.54 0.06
CA ARG A 8 9.99 -2.53 -0.32
C ARG A 8 9.69 -1.87 -1.67
N VAL A 9 9.27 -2.64 -2.68
CA VAL A 9 8.87 -2.07 -3.98
C VAL A 9 7.72 -1.08 -3.80
N LEU A 10 6.71 -1.43 -3.00
CA LEU A 10 5.57 -0.54 -2.78
C LEU A 10 5.96 0.68 -1.94
N ALA A 11 6.82 0.55 -0.93
CA ALA A 11 7.33 1.69 -0.15
C ALA A 11 8.11 2.68 -1.02
N VAL A 12 8.97 2.17 -1.93
CA VAL A 12 9.72 3.02 -2.87
C VAL A 12 8.78 3.63 -3.93
N ALA A 13 7.83 2.86 -4.44
CA ALA A 13 6.83 3.38 -5.38
C ALA A 13 6.04 4.53 -4.74
N GLU A 14 5.60 4.36 -3.49
CA GLU A 14 4.87 5.39 -2.74
C GLU A 14 5.70 6.67 -2.60
N LEU A 15 6.98 6.55 -2.24
CA LEU A 15 7.93 7.67 -2.20
C LEU A 15 8.04 8.39 -3.55
N VAL A 16 8.18 7.65 -4.65
CA VAL A 16 8.26 8.24 -6.00
C VAL A 16 6.96 8.96 -6.37
N THR A 17 5.80 8.38 -6.03
CA THR A 17 4.51 9.00 -6.31
C THR A 17 4.23 10.24 -5.45
N TRP A 18 4.71 10.28 -4.20
CA TRP A 18 4.70 11.50 -3.39
C TRP A 18 5.48 12.62 -4.06
N THR A 19 6.69 12.32 -4.54
CA THR A 19 7.50 13.30 -5.29
C THR A 19 6.74 13.80 -6.52
N MET A 20 6.12 12.90 -7.28
CA MET A 20 5.32 13.26 -8.46
C MET A 20 4.14 14.18 -8.09
N LEU A 21 3.41 13.87 -7.01
CA LEU A 21 2.30 14.69 -6.53
C LEU A 21 2.77 16.07 -6.05
N LEU A 22 3.84 16.14 -5.27
CA LEU A 22 4.41 17.39 -4.77
C LEU A 22 4.94 18.27 -5.91
N VAL A 23 5.60 17.67 -6.91
CA VAL A 23 6.00 18.36 -8.14
C VAL A 23 4.75 18.85 -8.88
N GLY A 24 3.72 18.03 -9.02
CA GLY A 24 2.46 18.44 -9.64
C GLY A 24 1.82 19.65 -8.94
N MET A 25 1.82 19.65 -7.61
CA MET A 25 1.36 20.79 -6.81
C MET A 25 2.22 22.02 -7.01
N LEU A 26 3.55 21.87 -7.02
CA LEU A 26 4.47 22.97 -7.30
C LEU A 26 4.22 23.58 -8.68
N LEU A 27 4.06 22.75 -9.72
CA LEU A 27 3.77 23.21 -11.08
C LEU A 27 2.43 23.94 -11.17
N LYS A 28 1.40 23.47 -10.46
CA LYS A 28 0.09 24.14 -10.38
C LYS A 28 0.21 25.50 -9.72
N TYR A 29 0.77 25.55 -8.51
CA TYR A 29 0.71 26.75 -7.66
C TYR A 29 1.82 27.77 -7.93
N ALA A 30 3.02 27.34 -8.34
CA ALA A 30 4.16 28.22 -8.59
C ALA A 30 4.34 28.57 -10.08
N ALA A 31 4.06 27.63 -10.99
CA ALA A 31 4.26 27.82 -12.44
C ALA A 31 2.96 28.03 -13.23
N GLY A 32 1.79 27.97 -12.57
CA GLY A 32 0.49 28.25 -13.20
C GLY A 32 0.08 27.25 -14.30
N LEU A 33 0.64 26.03 -14.31
CA LEU A 33 0.43 25.02 -15.36
C LEU A 33 -0.95 24.30 -15.30
N GLY A 34 -1.90 24.87 -14.56
CA GLY A 34 -3.25 24.32 -14.38
C GLY A 34 -3.28 23.02 -13.56
N ASP A 35 -4.42 22.32 -13.62
CA ASP A 35 -4.70 21.16 -12.76
C ASP A 35 -4.16 19.83 -13.29
N LEU A 36 -3.74 19.77 -14.56
CA LEU A 36 -3.34 18.52 -15.19
C LEU A 36 -2.19 17.81 -14.45
N PRO A 37 -1.10 18.47 -14.02
CA PRO A 37 -0.02 17.82 -13.28
C PRO A 37 -0.49 17.20 -11.96
N VAL A 38 -1.36 17.91 -11.21
CA VAL A 38 -1.93 17.43 -9.94
C VAL A 38 -2.90 16.28 -10.18
N ARG A 39 -3.71 16.31 -11.25
CA ARG A 39 -4.62 15.21 -11.58
C ARG A 39 -3.86 13.93 -11.88
N ILE A 40 -2.78 13.99 -12.66
CA ILE A 40 -1.97 12.81 -12.96
C ILE A 40 -1.23 12.35 -11.70
N GLY A 41 -0.49 13.24 -11.04
CA GLY A 41 0.28 12.90 -9.84
C GLY A 41 -0.59 12.37 -8.70
N GLY A 42 -1.74 13.01 -8.46
CA GLY A 42 -2.70 12.60 -7.45
C GLY A 42 -3.37 11.26 -7.76
N SER A 43 -3.69 10.98 -9.02
CA SER A 43 -4.28 9.70 -9.40
C SER A 43 -3.30 8.55 -9.24
N VAL A 44 -2.06 8.74 -9.72
CA VAL A 44 -1.00 7.73 -9.60
C VAL A 44 -0.66 7.49 -8.13
N HIS A 45 -0.51 8.56 -7.34
CA HIS A 45 -0.26 8.45 -5.91
C HIS A 45 -1.40 7.75 -5.16
N GLY A 46 -2.66 8.15 -5.39
CA GLY A 46 -3.82 7.54 -4.75
C GLY A 46 -3.95 6.04 -5.01
N PHE A 47 -3.66 5.60 -6.23
CA PHE A 47 -3.63 4.16 -6.56
C PHE A 47 -2.52 3.41 -5.81
N VAL A 48 -1.29 3.95 -5.82
CA VAL A 48 -0.15 3.33 -5.13
C VAL A 48 -0.33 3.33 -3.61
N PHE A 49 -0.90 4.40 -3.05
CA PHE A 49 -1.29 4.49 -1.64
C PHE A 49 -2.22 3.33 -1.24
N LEU A 50 -3.32 3.11 -1.98
CA LEU A 50 -4.25 2.01 -1.69
C LEU A 50 -3.59 0.65 -1.83
N ALA A 51 -2.78 0.44 -2.87
CA ALA A 51 -2.02 -0.79 -3.07
C ALA A 51 -1.04 -1.05 -1.90
N TYR A 52 -0.36 -0.01 -1.42
CA TYR A 52 0.52 -0.10 -0.25
C TYR A 52 -0.25 -0.51 1.00
N LEU A 53 -1.44 0.05 1.26
CA LEU A 53 -2.26 -0.34 2.42
C LEU A 53 -2.64 -1.83 2.38
N VAL A 54 -3.09 -2.32 1.22
CA VAL A 54 -3.46 -3.73 1.02
C VAL A 54 -2.24 -4.63 1.24
N VAL A 55 -1.11 -4.34 0.59
CA VAL A 55 0.12 -5.12 0.73
C VAL A 55 0.62 -5.09 2.17
N THR A 56 0.55 -3.96 2.85
CA THR A 56 0.91 -3.82 4.28
C THR A 56 0.08 -4.77 5.12
N THR A 57 -1.23 -4.85 4.89
CA THR A 57 -2.11 -5.80 5.60
C THR A 57 -1.76 -7.25 5.30
N VAL A 58 -1.52 -7.61 4.04
CA VAL A 58 -1.14 -8.97 3.65
C VAL A 58 0.19 -9.38 4.30
N VAL A 59 1.18 -8.49 4.28
CA VAL A 59 2.49 -8.70 4.92
C VAL A 59 2.35 -8.78 6.44
N ALA A 60 1.55 -7.92 7.05
CA ALA A 60 1.28 -7.94 8.49
C ALA A 60 0.63 -9.25 8.94
N VAL A 61 -0.33 -9.78 8.17
CA VAL A 61 -0.95 -11.09 8.44
C VAL A 61 0.06 -12.22 8.22
N ASN A 62 0.86 -12.16 7.16
CA ASN A 62 1.90 -13.15 6.87
C ASN A 62 2.93 -13.23 8.01
N GLN A 63 3.47 -12.08 8.40
CA GLN A 63 4.53 -11.96 9.41
C GLN A 63 4.00 -11.81 10.83
N ARG A 64 2.68 -11.93 11.03
CA ARG A 64 2.00 -11.87 12.33
C ARG A 64 2.36 -10.62 13.13
N TRP A 65 2.35 -9.46 12.46
CA TRP A 65 2.64 -8.19 13.11
C TRP A 65 1.64 -7.89 14.24
N PRO A 66 2.10 -7.26 15.33
CA PRO A 66 1.18 -6.73 16.33
C PRO A 66 0.33 -5.61 15.70
N PHE A 67 -0.89 -5.44 16.19
CA PHE A 67 -1.85 -4.46 15.66
C PHE A 67 -1.26 -3.05 15.54
N GLY A 68 -0.50 -2.60 16.54
CA GLY A 68 0.16 -1.30 16.51
C GLY A 68 1.16 -1.13 15.36
N ALA A 69 1.89 -2.18 14.98
CA ALA A 69 2.81 -2.11 13.84
C ALA A 69 2.06 -2.02 12.51
N THR A 70 0.93 -2.73 12.38
CA THR A 70 0.06 -2.61 11.21
C THR A 70 -0.51 -1.21 11.08
N LEU A 71 -0.98 -0.62 12.19
CA LEU A 71 -1.53 0.73 12.21
C LEU A 71 -0.46 1.78 11.86
N LEU A 72 0.75 1.65 12.40
CA LEU A 72 1.88 2.51 12.03
C LEU A 72 2.25 2.35 10.54
N GLY A 73 2.16 1.13 10.01
CA GLY A 73 2.36 0.88 8.59
C GLY A 73 1.36 1.64 7.73
N TRP A 74 0.07 1.59 8.05
CA TRP A 74 -0.94 2.38 7.35
C TRP A 74 -0.73 3.90 7.51
N ALA A 75 -0.44 4.35 8.73
CA ALA A 75 -0.20 5.76 9.00
C ALA A 75 1.03 6.30 8.24
N SER A 76 2.04 5.47 7.99
CA SER A 76 3.23 5.86 7.21
C SER A 76 2.94 6.24 5.76
N ALA A 77 1.80 5.81 5.20
CA ALA A 77 1.42 6.20 3.85
C ALA A 77 0.75 7.60 3.79
N ILE A 78 0.35 8.14 4.94
CA ILE A 78 -0.34 9.45 5.01
C ILE A 78 0.68 10.59 5.01
N VAL A 79 1.82 10.39 5.68
CA VAL A 79 2.87 11.41 5.80
C VAL A 79 3.91 11.21 4.69
N PRO A 80 4.18 12.24 3.86
CA PRO A 80 5.12 12.13 2.75
C PRO A 80 6.46 11.53 3.15
N TYR A 81 6.96 10.62 2.32
CA TYR A 81 8.27 9.98 2.47
C TYR A 81 8.44 9.09 3.72
N THR A 82 7.41 8.89 4.53
CA THR A 82 7.55 8.11 5.79
C THR A 82 7.40 6.60 5.62
N THR A 83 6.90 6.13 4.47
CA THR A 83 6.85 4.71 4.11
C THR A 83 8.23 4.07 4.07
N LEU A 84 9.26 4.77 3.59
CA LEU A 84 10.62 4.25 3.50
C LEU A 84 11.32 4.14 4.88
N PRO A 85 11.32 5.17 5.76
CA PRO A 85 11.76 5.03 7.14
C PRO A 85 11.02 3.93 7.89
N PHE A 86 9.71 3.79 7.70
CA PHE A 86 8.93 2.72 8.30
C PHE A 86 9.42 1.35 7.80
N GLU A 87 9.56 1.17 6.48
CA GLU A 87 10.10 -0.06 5.86
C GLU A 87 11.46 -0.44 6.44
N VAL A 88 12.39 0.51 6.49
CA VAL A 88 13.72 0.30 7.04
C VAL A 88 13.64 -0.08 8.52
N GLY A 89 12.76 0.57 9.28
CA GLY A 89 12.52 0.29 10.69
C GLY A 89 12.02 -1.12 10.95
N VAL A 90 10.98 -1.57 10.24
CA VAL A 90 10.44 -2.94 10.39
C VAL A 90 11.39 -4.00 9.82
N ALA A 91 12.12 -3.69 8.75
CA ALA A 91 13.14 -4.56 8.17
C ALA A 91 14.30 -4.81 9.15
N ARG A 92 14.78 -3.77 9.84
CA ARG A 92 15.85 -3.88 10.85
C ARG A 92 15.43 -4.69 12.07
N ARG A 93 14.13 -4.70 12.39
CA ARG A 93 13.55 -5.52 13.47
C ARG A 93 13.29 -6.98 13.06
N GLY A 94 13.69 -7.37 11.84
CA GLY A 94 13.44 -8.72 11.29
C GLY A 94 11.98 -9.01 10.97
N MET A 95 11.10 -8.01 11.03
CA MET A 95 9.65 -8.18 10.87
C MET A 95 9.22 -8.48 9.42
N LEU A 96 10.15 -8.39 8.47
CA LEU A 96 9.94 -8.72 7.06
C LEU A 96 10.62 -10.02 6.64
N ASP A 97 11.28 -10.72 7.56
CA ASP A 97 12.09 -11.89 7.23
C ASP A 97 11.24 -13.16 7.09
N GLY A 98 11.67 -14.05 6.20
CA GLY A 98 10.99 -15.32 5.93
C GLY A 98 10.11 -15.31 4.66
N PRO A 99 9.68 -16.52 4.23
CA PRO A 99 8.87 -16.68 3.03
C PRO A 99 7.39 -16.37 3.27
N TRP A 100 6.63 -16.38 2.18
CA TRP A 100 5.17 -16.40 2.26
C TRP A 100 4.70 -17.70 2.93
N ARG A 101 3.85 -17.58 3.95
CA ARG A 101 3.22 -18.72 4.60
C ARG A 101 2.17 -19.32 3.68
N ARG A 102 2.28 -20.63 3.43
CA ARG A 102 1.34 -21.39 2.58
C ARG A 102 0.45 -22.36 3.35
N SER A 103 0.79 -22.62 4.61
CA SER A 103 0.06 -23.53 5.48
C SER A 103 0.11 -23.07 6.94
N ALA A 104 -0.75 -23.67 7.75
CA ALA A 104 -0.69 -23.51 9.19
C ALA A 104 0.64 -24.06 9.74
N SER A 105 1.20 -23.35 10.73
CA SER A 105 2.29 -23.89 11.54
C SER A 105 1.77 -25.06 12.37
N GLU A 106 2.57 -26.11 12.53
CA GLU A 106 2.20 -27.30 13.30
C GLU A 106 1.58 -26.93 14.66
N GLY A 107 0.46 -27.58 15.00
CA GLY A 107 -0.24 -27.37 16.28
C GLY A 107 -1.15 -26.14 16.39
N ARG A 108 -1.21 -25.25 15.38
CA ARG A 108 -2.13 -24.09 15.39
C ARG A 108 -3.18 -24.19 14.28
N ARG A 109 -4.46 -24.12 14.64
CA ARG A 109 -5.55 -24.00 13.64
C ARG A 109 -5.48 -22.65 12.93
N PRO A 110 -5.59 -22.60 11.59
CA PRO A 110 -5.54 -21.34 10.85
C PRO A 110 -6.81 -20.53 11.07
N GLY A 111 -6.65 -19.25 11.40
CA GLY A 111 -7.74 -18.29 11.49
C GLY A 111 -8.32 -17.94 10.10
N PRO A 112 -9.39 -17.14 10.03
CA PRO A 112 -9.99 -16.73 8.77
C PRO A 112 -9.01 -15.94 7.88
N LEU A 113 -8.22 -15.05 8.47
CA LEU A 113 -7.20 -14.28 7.74
C LEU A 113 -6.04 -15.14 7.24
N ASP A 114 -5.65 -16.18 7.99
CA ASP A 114 -4.64 -17.14 7.53
C ASP A 114 -5.11 -17.89 6.29
N ARG A 115 -6.39 -18.31 6.26
CA ARG A 115 -6.97 -19.01 5.09
C ARG A 115 -7.00 -18.12 3.86
N LEU A 116 -7.39 -16.86 4.02
CA LEU A 116 -7.36 -15.88 2.94
C LEU A 116 -5.94 -15.66 2.44
N LEU A 117 -4.98 -15.50 3.35
CA LEU A 117 -3.56 -15.39 2.99
C LEU A 117 -3.11 -16.61 2.18
N PHE A 118 -3.44 -17.83 2.61
CA PHE A 118 -3.05 -19.04 1.89
C PHE A 118 -3.65 -19.10 0.50
N LEU A 119 -4.90 -18.67 0.32
CA LEU A 119 -5.54 -18.56 -1.00
C LEU A 119 -4.81 -17.56 -1.90
N VAL A 120 -4.51 -16.36 -1.37
CA VAL A 120 -3.78 -15.28 -2.06
C VAL A 120 -2.39 -15.75 -2.49
N VAL A 121 -1.67 -16.44 -1.60
CA VAL A 121 -0.31 -16.93 -1.86
C VAL A 121 -0.32 -18.14 -2.81
N ALA A 122 -1.37 -18.97 -2.78
CA ALA A 122 -1.51 -20.13 -3.67
C ALA A 122 -1.73 -19.73 -5.13
N HIS A 123 -2.41 -18.61 -5.37
CA HIS A 123 -2.75 -18.13 -6.73
C HIS A 123 -2.23 -16.71 -6.97
N PRO A 124 -0.91 -16.49 -7.07
CA PRO A 124 -0.32 -15.16 -7.06
C PRO A 124 -0.79 -14.27 -8.21
N PHE A 125 -0.99 -14.81 -9.41
CA PHE A 125 -1.47 -14.03 -10.56
C PHE A 125 -2.93 -13.62 -10.42
N VAL A 126 -3.79 -14.56 -9.99
CA VAL A 126 -5.20 -14.27 -9.74
C VAL A 126 -5.33 -13.27 -8.59
N ALA A 127 -4.57 -13.45 -7.51
CA ALA A 127 -4.56 -12.54 -6.38
C ALA A 127 -4.07 -11.14 -6.76
N ALA A 128 -3.02 -11.03 -7.59
CA ALA A 128 -2.56 -9.75 -8.11
C ALA A 128 -3.64 -9.08 -8.98
N LEU A 129 -4.27 -9.83 -9.89
CA LEU A 129 -5.35 -9.31 -10.75
C LEU A 129 -6.54 -8.84 -9.92
N VAL A 130 -7.04 -9.68 -9.01
CA VAL A 130 -8.15 -9.33 -8.11
C VAL A 130 -7.80 -8.14 -7.23
N GLY A 131 -6.57 -8.10 -6.70
CA GLY A 131 -6.08 -6.97 -5.90
C GLY A 131 -6.05 -5.67 -6.70
N VAL A 132 -5.52 -5.69 -7.92
CA VAL A 132 -5.49 -4.52 -8.82
C VAL A 132 -6.90 -4.07 -9.17
N VAL A 133 -7.80 -5.00 -9.51
CA VAL A 133 -9.20 -4.69 -9.83
C VAL A 133 -9.90 -4.09 -8.60
N LEU A 134 -9.73 -4.68 -7.42
CA LEU A 134 -10.31 -4.16 -6.18
C LEU A 134 -9.81 -2.75 -5.87
N VAL A 135 -8.50 -2.52 -5.96
CA VAL A 135 -7.90 -1.19 -5.76
C VAL A 135 -8.43 -0.21 -6.80
N ALA A 136 -8.52 -0.60 -8.07
CA ALA A 136 -9.06 0.25 -9.13
C ALA A 136 -10.55 0.59 -8.91
N VAL A 137 -11.36 -0.36 -8.47
CA VAL A 137 -12.78 -0.14 -8.14
C VAL A 137 -12.90 0.81 -6.95
N VAL A 138 -12.19 0.56 -5.85
CA VAL A 138 -12.20 1.45 -4.68
C VAL A 138 -11.75 2.85 -5.08
N PHE A 139 -10.66 2.95 -5.85
CA PHE A 139 -10.15 4.22 -6.35
C PHE A 139 -11.17 4.95 -7.23
N ALA A 140 -11.81 4.26 -8.17
CA ALA A 140 -12.85 4.85 -9.02
C ALA A 140 -14.05 5.34 -8.20
N VAL A 141 -14.50 4.54 -7.22
CA VAL A 141 -15.58 4.94 -6.30
C VAL A 141 -15.18 6.21 -5.52
N LEU A 142 -13.97 6.27 -4.97
CA LEU A 142 -13.48 7.46 -4.26
C LEU A 142 -13.42 8.70 -5.17
N LEU A 143 -13.07 8.54 -6.45
CA LEU A 143 -13.12 9.63 -7.42
C LEU A 143 -14.55 10.10 -7.72
N THR A 144 -15.54 9.21 -7.71
CA THR A 144 -16.95 9.57 -7.95
C THR A 144 -17.61 10.29 -6.78
N ILE A 145 -17.22 9.96 -5.55
CA ILE A 145 -17.77 10.61 -4.34
C ILE A 145 -17.30 12.06 -4.23
N GLY A 146 -16.15 12.40 -4.83
CA GLY A 146 -15.57 13.74 -4.77
C GLY A 146 -14.99 14.08 -3.39
N PRO A 147 -14.30 15.22 -3.25
CA PRO A 147 -13.78 15.64 -1.96
C PRO A 147 -14.93 15.90 -0.97
N PRO A 148 -14.80 15.50 0.31
CA PRO A 148 -15.81 15.78 1.34
C PRO A 148 -15.93 17.28 1.70
N VAL A 149 -15.20 18.14 0.98
CA VAL A 149 -15.14 19.58 1.18
C VAL A 149 -15.97 20.25 0.09
N PRO A 150 -16.93 21.14 0.41
CA PRO A 150 -17.71 21.84 -0.61
C PRO A 150 -16.78 22.53 -1.60
N SER A 151 -16.98 22.26 -2.89
CA SER A 151 -16.34 23.01 -3.97
C SER A 151 -16.82 24.47 -3.87
N ARG A 152 -15.94 25.35 -3.41
CA ARG A 152 -16.13 26.80 -3.44
C ARG A 152 -15.72 27.36 -4.79
#